data_AF-A0A6J6BGQ6-F1
#
_entry.id   AF-A0A6J6BGQ6-F1
#
_cell.length_a   1.000
_cell.length_b   1.000
_cell.length_c   1.000
_cell.angle_alpha   90.00
_cell.angle_beta   90.00
_cell.angle_gamma   90.00
#
_symmetry.space_group_name_H-M   'P 1'
#
loop_
_entity.id
_entity.type
_entity.pdbx_description
1 polymer ?
#
loop_
_entity_poly.entity_id
_entity_poly.type
_entity_poly.pdbx_seq_one_letter_code
_entity_poly.pdbx_strand_id
1 'polypeptide(L)'
;MRKKLLMLLTVTLVLVSFEPIAIAAVKPGTTCKKAGQVSTLGGIKYTCIKSGKKLIWNKGVAIKKPTPTPTAIGDPIGAIGGTPSPTPTPTPTPTPTPTPTPTPTPTPTPTPTPENPLPKDGSLCTKIGEKVINSTGAMRCSWAGHAITLEEAKQKLIWRSFSKVNLSNSKSNNYPVTPVDKSTCSNSGDTFDITGGILECRWTSGKKLQWNKINTVKSAFTNAKSPISIETCKLQLSDSNADRTGGNAGAGIVGFPFDVNKNRKPEMYVKGTNEVLIIPVDFPDFPGGPGVLEQLEYDKKWLNNWYDYFSNGQSKFNVTTINRWFRMPQDRSGYPTNAKSIDAYAADANSRQGKQAQAFIDEITKEIDLRKFSTVYLFYPDGEYALGDLIVRSHLFKIKEGEKHLNFFSWGRNLEGMETLKWSYYIHETLHDFNIIGHAPGNGWPLGMMTNQSGISYAMNPWEQFVLDWLPAEQIYCDEASNLRPVTLSLSPLEREDKQTKMAVIKLSPTKAIVVESHGIDKWSNFKFGDREFPPGFYSVMAYVVDLDKASRPPGSSDGSSSWNDDWAWAVWQKVNGGSSNGFDISIGDGKNLADYVAVLGDSFIIEGIKIKVVGTGDYETIEISKD
;
A
#
# COMPACT_ATOMS: atom_id res chain seq x y z
N MET A 1 10.84 77.61 4.19
CA MET A 1 12.31 77.72 4.16
C MET A 1 12.90 76.95 5.35
N ARG A 2 13.89 76.08 5.09
CA ARG A 2 14.89 75.47 6.00
C ARG A 2 14.38 74.57 7.16
N LYS A 3 14.97 73.42 7.47
CA LYS A 3 15.83 72.43 6.79
C LYS A 3 15.88 71.23 7.78
N LYS A 4 15.75 70.01 7.26
CA LYS A 4 15.94 68.74 7.99
C LYS A 4 17.41 68.60 8.45
N LEU A 5 17.64 67.91 9.57
CA LEU A 5 18.78 67.02 9.73
C LEU A 5 18.45 65.86 10.67
N LEU A 6 18.40 64.65 10.09
CA LEU A 6 18.30 63.36 10.76
C LEU A 6 19.70 62.97 11.26
N MET A 7 19.83 62.55 12.51
CA MET A 7 21.08 62.03 13.06
C MET A 7 21.01 60.49 13.08
N LEU A 8 21.98 59.83 12.42
CA LEU A 8 22.17 58.39 12.41
C LEU A 8 22.46 57.86 13.82
N LEU A 9 21.84 56.74 14.20
CA LEU A 9 22.35 55.85 15.23
C LEU A 9 22.44 54.42 14.64
N THR A 10 23.66 53.95 14.45
CA THR A 10 24.00 52.59 14.01
C THR A 10 23.82 51.61 15.18
N VAL A 11 22.92 50.64 15.03
CA VAL A 11 22.78 49.49 15.94
C VAL A 11 23.40 48.27 15.25
N THR A 12 24.57 47.86 15.72
CA THR A 12 25.22 46.59 15.35
C THR A 12 24.57 45.46 16.16
N LEU A 13 23.76 44.64 15.48
CA LEU A 13 23.12 43.45 16.04
C LEU A 13 24.09 42.26 15.97
N VAL A 14 24.71 41.89 17.09
CA VAL A 14 25.53 40.67 17.20
C VAL A 14 24.59 39.48 17.40
N LEU A 15 24.42 38.67 16.36
CA LEU A 15 23.74 37.37 16.40
C LEU A 15 24.65 36.33 17.09
N VAL A 16 24.24 35.87 18.28
CA VAL A 16 24.85 34.72 18.95
C VAL A 16 24.15 33.45 18.44
N SER A 17 24.89 32.62 17.73
CA SER A 17 24.46 31.30 17.26
C SER A 17 24.39 30.31 18.43
N PHE A 18 23.18 29.85 18.77
CA PHE A 18 22.99 28.67 19.60
C PHE A 18 23.00 27.43 18.70
N GLU A 19 24.09 26.67 18.70
CA GLU A 19 24.08 25.32 18.13
C GLU A 19 23.35 24.36 19.08
N PRO A 20 22.38 23.56 18.61
CA PRO A 20 21.79 22.51 19.41
C PRO A 20 22.82 21.38 19.57
N ILE A 21 23.25 21.13 20.80
CA ILE A 21 24.05 19.96 21.16
C ILE A 21 23.23 18.71 20.79
N ALA A 22 23.71 17.91 19.84
CA ALA A 22 23.13 16.63 19.50
C ALA A 22 23.13 15.71 20.74
N ILE A 23 21.95 15.50 21.35
CA ILE A 23 21.78 14.51 22.42
C ILE A 23 21.64 13.15 21.76
N ALA A 24 22.61 12.26 21.99
CA ALA A 24 22.57 10.88 21.51
C ALA A 24 21.27 10.18 21.92
N ALA A 25 20.69 9.39 21.00
CA ALA A 25 19.45 8.65 21.23
C ALA A 25 19.57 7.71 22.44
N VAL A 26 18.57 7.76 23.34
CA VAL A 26 18.52 6.95 24.56
C VAL A 26 18.31 5.47 24.21
N LYS A 27 19.23 4.61 24.66
CA LYS A 27 19.18 3.14 24.50
C LYS A 27 19.18 2.47 25.88
N PRO A 28 18.34 1.45 26.13
CA PRO A 28 18.39 0.68 27.37
C PRO A 28 19.80 0.19 27.70
N GLY A 29 20.21 0.31 28.96
CA GLY A 29 21.51 -0.15 29.43
C GLY A 29 22.70 0.79 29.17
N THR A 30 22.53 1.88 28.40
CA THR A 30 23.60 2.87 28.23
C THR A 30 23.69 3.82 29.42
N THR A 31 24.86 4.44 29.60
CA THR A 31 25.14 5.34 30.73
C THR A 31 24.30 6.62 30.68
N CYS A 32 23.86 7.05 31.85
CA CYS A 32 23.12 8.29 32.03
C CYS A 32 23.76 9.15 33.13
N LYS A 33 23.54 10.47 33.08
CA LYS A 33 24.29 11.44 33.89
C LYS A 33 23.77 11.58 35.31
N LYS A 34 22.46 11.40 35.54
CA LYS A 34 21.81 11.67 36.84
C LYS A 34 20.68 10.68 37.12
N ALA A 35 20.73 10.03 38.29
CA ALA A 35 19.65 9.13 38.73
C ALA A 35 18.30 9.87 38.76
N GLY A 36 17.25 9.23 38.25
CA GLY A 36 15.92 9.82 38.11
C GLY A 36 15.76 10.73 36.89
N GLN A 37 16.80 10.98 36.09
CA GLN A 37 16.65 11.64 34.79
C GLN A 37 15.72 10.81 33.91
N VAL A 38 14.76 11.47 33.27
CA VAL A 38 13.81 10.84 32.36
C VAL A 38 14.05 11.30 30.93
N SER A 39 13.82 10.41 29.96
CA SER A 39 13.83 10.74 28.54
C SER A 39 12.75 9.94 27.83
N THR A 40 12.14 10.53 26.82
CA THR A 40 11.05 9.92 26.07
C THR A 40 11.45 9.79 24.61
N LEU A 41 11.39 8.56 24.08
CA LEU A 41 11.66 8.28 22.67
C LEU A 41 10.63 7.27 22.17
N GLY A 42 9.93 7.59 21.08
CA GLY A 42 8.95 6.68 20.47
C GLY A 42 7.78 6.28 21.38
N GLY A 43 7.32 7.17 22.27
CA GLY A 43 6.22 6.87 23.22
C GLY A 43 6.63 5.99 24.41
N ILE A 44 7.92 5.70 24.58
CA ILE A 44 8.48 4.96 25.70
C ILE A 44 9.24 5.92 26.61
N LYS A 45 8.93 5.91 27.92
CA LYS A 45 9.62 6.68 28.96
C LYS A 45 10.75 5.86 29.56
N TYR A 46 11.98 6.30 29.37
CA TYR A 46 13.18 5.75 30.00
C TYR A 46 13.51 6.53 31.27
N THR A 47 13.93 5.82 32.32
CA THR A 47 14.38 6.42 33.58
C THR A 47 15.79 5.96 33.89
N CYS A 48 16.67 6.90 34.20
CA CYS A 48 18.03 6.64 34.63
C CYS A 48 18.03 6.03 36.05
N ILE A 49 18.44 4.77 36.16
CA ILE A 49 18.46 4.00 37.41
C ILE A 49 19.87 3.59 37.78
N LYS A 50 20.09 3.30 39.07
CA LYS A 50 21.35 2.75 39.57
C LYS A 50 21.39 1.24 39.28
N SER A 51 22.41 0.78 38.57
CA SER A 51 22.70 -0.63 38.35
C SER A 51 24.14 -0.89 38.78
N GLY A 52 24.31 -1.51 39.94
CA GLY A 52 25.61 -1.63 40.62
C GLY A 52 26.23 -0.27 40.94
N LYS A 53 27.46 -0.04 40.47
CA LYS A 53 28.22 1.23 40.64
C LYS A 53 27.96 2.25 39.51
N LYS A 54 27.11 1.93 38.52
CA LYS A 54 26.86 2.79 37.35
C LYS A 54 25.41 3.28 37.30
N LEU A 55 25.20 4.40 36.63
CA LEU A 55 23.87 4.92 36.27
C LEU A 55 23.57 4.54 34.82
N ILE A 56 22.47 3.82 34.60
CA ILE A 56 22.05 3.36 33.27
C ILE A 56 20.57 3.64 33.00
N TRP A 57 20.19 3.77 31.73
CA TRP A 57 18.79 3.81 31.33
C TRP A 57 18.11 2.45 31.56
N ASN A 58 16.93 2.45 32.19
CA ASN A 58 16.11 1.26 32.34
C ASN A 58 15.55 0.75 30.99
N LYS A 59 14.79 -0.36 31.01
CA LYS A 59 14.19 -0.95 29.79
C LYS A 59 13.09 -0.08 29.12
N GLY A 60 12.72 1.04 29.73
CA GLY A 60 11.62 1.89 29.26
C GLY A 60 10.24 1.37 29.67
N VAL A 61 9.28 2.29 29.81
CA VAL A 61 7.87 2.00 30.08
C VAL A 61 7.02 2.73 29.06
N ALA A 62 6.12 2.02 28.37
CA ALA A 62 5.20 2.63 27.41
C ALA A 62 4.30 3.66 28.10
N ILE A 63 4.23 4.86 27.54
CA ILE A 63 3.33 5.90 28.02
C ILE A 63 1.92 5.55 27.52
N LYS A 64 1.02 5.15 28.45
CA LYS A 64 -0.39 4.98 28.11
C LYS A 64 -0.94 6.32 27.61
N LYS A 65 -1.36 6.37 26.35
CA LYS A 65 -2.09 7.52 25.79
C LYS A 65 -3.39 7.68 26.60
N PRO A 66 -3.73 8.87 27.10
CA PRO A 66 -5.00 9.07 27.78
C PRO A 66 -6.13 8.79 26.80
N THR A 67 -7.01 7.85 27.15
CA THR A 67 -8.27 7.61 26.47
C THR A 67 -9.12 8.89 26.61
N PRO A 68 -9.65 9.46 25.52
CA PRO A 68 -10.58 10.57 25.62
C PRO A 68 -11.81 10.10 26.42
N THR A 69 -12.01 10.70 27.59
CA THR A 69 -13.24 10.54 28.37
C THR A 69 -14.29 11.45 27.73
N PRO A 70 -15.52 10.97 27.46
CA PRO A 70 -16.56 11.81 26.88
C PRO A 70 -16.97 12.92 27.85
N THR A 71 -16.84 14.17 27.39
CA THR A 71 -17.20 15.38 28.13
C THR A 71 -18.71 15.50 28.24
N ALA A 72 -19.24 15.49 29.46
CA ALA A 72 -20.60 15.93 29.77
C ALA A 72 -20.61 17.43 30.08
N ILE A 73 -21.64 18.10 29.56
CA ILE A 73 -21.95 19.53 29.66
C ILE A 73 -22.48 19.87 31.07
N GLY A 74 -22.06 21.01 31.64
CA GLY A 74 -22.67 21.63 32.82
C GLY A 74 -21.87 22.80 33.40
N ASP A 75 -22.32 24.03 33.13
CA ASP A 75 -21.90 25.32 33.73
C ASP A 75 -22.37 25.48 35.22
N PRO A 76 -22.21 26.65 35.89
CA PRO A 76 -21.00 27.42 36.23
C PRO A 76 -20.94 27.80 37.75
N ILE A 77 -19.89 28.50 38.19
CA ILE A 77 -19.84 29.64 39.17
C ILE A 77 -18.44 29.75 39.80
N GLY A 78 -17.98 31.00 39.98
CA GLY A 78 -16.57 31.39 40.14
C GLY A 78 -16.00 31.45 41.56
N ALA A 79 -14.71 31.82 41.64
CA ALA A 79 -14.10 32.52 42.76
C ALA A 79 -12.66 32.99 42.42
N ILE A 80 -12.40 34.21 42.89
CA ILE A 80 -11.21 35.06 42.98
C ILE A 80 -9.91 34.44 43.53
N GLY A 81 -8.75 35.01 43.12
CA GLY A 81 -7.64 35.31 44.04
C GLY A 81 -6.21 34.87 43.67
N GLY A 82 -5.28 35.84 43.61
CA GLY A 82 -3.95 35.73 44.22
C GLY A 82 -2.72 35.47 43.34
N THR A 83 -2.02 36.55 42.96
CA THR A 83 -0.62 36.58 42.50
C THR A 83 0.38 36.50 43.67
N PRO A 84 1.55 35.88 43.49
CA PRO A 84 2.76 36.40 44.14
C PRO A 84 3.99 36.56 43.23
N SER A 85 4.85 37.47 43.68
CA SER A 85 6.04 38.10 43.08
C SER A 85 7.25 37.17 42.87
N PRO A 86 8.11 37.40 41.84
CA PRO A 86 9.42 36.75 41.74
C PRO A 86 10.49 37.45 42.60
N THR A 87 11.47 36.66 43.05
CA THR A 87 12.62 37.01 43.90
C THR A 87 13.89 37.16 43.03
N PRO A 88 14.86 38.05 43.35
CA PRO A 88 16.02 38.31 42.51
C PRO A 88 17.11 37.23 42.62
N THR A 89 17.78 36.94 41.50
CA THR A 89 18.88 35.96 41.37
C THR A 89 20.23 36.69 41.25
N PRO A 90 21.30 36.24 41.93
CA PRO A 90 22.59 36.94 41.98
C PRO A 90 23.46 36.79 40.73
N THR A 91 24.31 37.80 40.54
CA THR A 91 25.26 38.07 39.46
C THR A 91 26.45 37.08 39.41
N PRO A 92 26.86 36.56 38.24
CA PRO A 92 28.06 35.76 38.11
C PRO A 92 29.36 36.58 37.91
N THR A 93 30.41 36.10 38.57
CA THR A 93 31.82 36.54 38.57
C THR A 93 32.54 36.16 37.26
N PRO A 94 33.52 36.95 36.77
CA PRO A 94 34.21 36.67 35.50
C PRO A 94 35.14 35.45 35.56
N THR A 95 35.07 34.62 34.51
CA THR A 95 35.89 33.43 34.27
C THR A 95 37.17 33.79 33.50
N PRO A 96 38.35 33.25 33.85
CA PRO A 96 39.61 33.56 33.19
C PRO A 96 39.73 32.96 31.77
N THR A 97 40.47 33.68 30.93
CA THR A 97 40.74 33.44 29.52
C THR A 97 41.48 32.11 29.26
N PRO A 98 41.02 31.27 28.30
CA PRO A 98 41.72 30.02 27.97
C PRO A 98 42.99 30.27 27.13
N THR A 99 44.01 29.50 27.48
CA THR A 99 45.32 29.38 26.80
C THR A 99 45.17 28.65 25.46
N PRO A 100 45.93 29.02 24.39
CA PRO A 100 45.83 28.36 23.08
C PRO A 100 46.18 26.88 23.18
N THR A 101 45.27 26.04 22.66
CA THR A 101 45.44 24.58 22.56
C THR A 101 46.22 24.25 21.27
N PRO A 102 47.25 23.38 21.32
CA PRO A 102 48.03 23.03 20.13
C PRO A 102 47.17 22.30 19.08
N THR A 103 47.42 22.64 17.81
CA THR A 103 46.75 22.08 16.63
C THR A 103 46.95 20.56 16.57
N PRO A 104 45.88 19.75 16.49
CA PRO A 104 46.00 18.30 16.37
C PRO A 104 46.66 17.92 15.04
N THR A 105 47.64 17.04 15.12
CA THR A 105 48.30 16.39 13.98
C THR A 105 47.26 15.59 13.16
N PRO A 106 47.32 15.60 11.81
CA PRO A 106 46.37 14.87 10.98
C PRO A 106 46.36 13.38 11.35
N THR A 107 45.18 12.90 11.74
CA THR A 107 44.95 11.48 12.01
C THR A 107 45.04 10.72 10.68
N PRO A 108 45.79 9.59 10.61
CA PRO A 108 45.88 8.81 9.37
C PRO A 108 44.47 8.41 8.92
N THR A 109 44.17 8.66 7.65
CA THR A 109 42.91 8.28 7.02
C THR A 109 42.71 6.77 7.19
N PRO A 110 41.58 6.30 7.74
CA PRO A 110 41.34 4.87 7.91
C PRO A 110 41.41 4.19 6.55
N THR A 111 42.20 3.12 6.47
CA THR A 111 42.24 2.24 5.30
C THR A 111 40.82 1.72 5.04
N PRO A 112 40.28 1.82 3.80
CA PRO A 112 38.95 1.35 3.50
C PRO A 112 38.85 -0.15 3.84
N THR A 113 37.84 -0.50 4.63
CA THR A 113 37.53 -1.91 4.92
C THR A 113 37.11 -2.58 3.62
N PRO A 114 37.61 -3.80 3.29
CA PRO A 114 37.20 -4.50 2.08
C PRO A 114 35.68 -4.66 2.03
N GLU A 115 35.05 -4.14 0.98
CA GLU A 115 33.62 -4.32 0.76
C GLU A 115 33.35 -5.74 0.25
N ASN A 116 32.26 -6.37 0.71
CA ASN A 116 31.83 -7.63 0.12
C ASN A 116 31.47 -7.41 -1.36
N PRO A 117 31.91 -8.30 -2.27
CA PRO A 117 31.52 -8.22 -3.67
C PRO A 117 30.01 -8.40 -3.78
N LEU A 118 29.39 -7.68 -4.72
CA LEU A 118 27.98 -7.90 -5.03
C LEU A 118 27.79 -9.30 -5.65
N PRO A 119 26.74 -10.03 -5.26
CA PRO A 119 26.30 -11.20 -5.98
C PRO A 119 26.03 -10.86 -7.45
N LYS A 120 26.26 -11.81 -8.35
CA LYS A 120 25.96 -11.64 -9.78
C LYS A 120 24.45 -11.58 -10.00
N ASP A 121 23.98 -10.65 -10.81
CA ASP A 121 22.55 -10.60 -11.20
C ASP A 121 22.12 -11.92 -11.88
N GLY A 122 20.97 -12.44 -11.46
CA GLY A 122 20.43 -13.74 -11.85
C GLY A 122 21.05 -14.95 -11.15
N SER A 123 22.07 -14.78 -10.31
CA SER A 123 22.63 -15.90 -9.53
C SER A 123 21.70 -16.32 -8.38
N LEU A 124 21.77 -17.59 -7.97
CA LEU A 124 20.91 -18.12 -6.91
C LEU A 124 21.19 -17.45 -5.56
N CYS A 125 20.12 -17.30 -4.78
CA CYS A 125 20.16 -16.89 -3.38
C CYS A 125 19.31 -17.83 -2.53
N THR A 126 19.49 -17.82 -1.21
CA THR A 126 18.87 -18.80 -0.30
C THR A 126 17.79 -18.20 0.58
N LYS A 127 17.71 -16.87 0.67
CA LYS A 127 16.81 -16.17 1.59
C LYS A 127 16.14 -15.00 0.89
N ILE A 128 14.84 -15.12 0.63
CA ILE A 128 14.04 -14.04 0.04
C ILE A 128 14.19 -12.74 0.84
N GLY A 129 14.29 -11.61 0.14
CA GLY A 129 14.43 -10.29 0.73
C GLY A 129 15.81 -9.98 1.31
N GLU A 130 16.77 -10.91 1.31
CA GLU A 130 18.16 -10.62 1.67
C GLU A 130 18.74 -9.55 0.75
N LYS A 131 19.53 -8.63 1.29
CA LYS A 131 20.16 -7.53 0.55
C LYS A 131 21.67 -7.50 0.75
N VAL A 132 22.38 -7.26 -0.34
CA VAL A 132 23.82 -6.93 -0.32
C VAL A 132 24.00 -5.59 -1.00
N ILE A 133 24.62 -4.63 -0.30
CA ILE A 133 24.82 -3.26 -0.76
C ILE A 133 26.29 -2.90 -0.56
N ASN A 134 26.91 -2.31 -1.57
CA ASN A 134 28.27 -1.78 -1.49
C ASN A 134 28.39 -0.48 -2.32
N SER A 135 29.60 0.06 -2.46
CA SER A 135 29.84 1.29 -3.24
C SER A 135 29.50 1.18 -4.73
N THR A 136 29.46 -0.04 -5.28
CA THR A 136 29.20 -0.32 -6.70
C THR A 136 27.73 -0.59 -7.03
N GLY A 137 26.86 -0.86 -6.05
CA GLY A 137 25.45 -1.14 -6.30
C GLY A 137 24.71 -1.86 -5.16
N ALA A 138 23.51 -2.34 -5.46
CA ALA A 138 22.63 -3.01 -4.51
C ALA A 138 21.92 -4.21 -5.14
N MET A 139 21.98 -5.36 -4.46
CA MET A 139 21.38 -6.63 -4.87
C MET A 139 20.37 -7.10 -3.83
N ARG A 140 19.25 -7.64 -4.29
CA ARG A 140 18.19 -8.21 -3.45
C ARG A 140 17.83 -9.62 -3.92
N CYS A 141 17.79 -10.57 -3.00
CA CYS A 141 17.25 -11.89 -3.28
C CYS A 141 15.74 -11.77 -3.53
N SER A 142 15.33 -12.08 -4.76
CA SER A 142 13.98 -11.84 -5.26
C SER A 142 13.44 -13.07 -5.95
N TRP A 143 12.11 -13.18 -5.97
CA TRP A 143 11.43 -14.27 -6.64
C TRP A 143 11.32 -14.05 -8.14
N ALA A 144 11.75 -15.05 -8.92
CA ALA A 144 11.90 -14.95 -10.36
C ALA A 144 10.66 -15.36 -11.17
N GLY A 145 9.57 -15.75 -10.51
CA GLY A 145 8.30 -16.12 -11.16
C GLY A 145 7.75 -17.45 -10.66
N HIS A 146 6.64 -17.88 -11.26
CA HIS A 146 5.88 -19.05 -10.83
C HIS A 146 6.72 -20.33 -10.65
N ALA A 147 6.41 -21.11 -9.62
CA ALA A 147 7.00 -22.43 -9.34
C ALA A 147 5.94 -23.47 -8.94
N ILE A 148 6.05 -24.68 -9.51
CA ILE A 148 5.14 -25.82 -9.34
C ILE A 148 5.70 -26.85 -8.36
N THR A 149 7.01 -26.83 -8.13
CA THR A 149 7.69 -27.73 -7.18
C THR A 149 8.60 -26.97 -6.22
N LEU A 150 9.00 -27.63 -5.13
CA LEU A 150 10.01 -27.09 -4.20
C LEU A 150 11.37 -26.87 -4.90
N GLU A 151 11.75 -27.77 -5.80
CA GLU A 151 13.03 -27.66 -6.50
C GLU A 151 13.03 -26.49 -7.48
N GLU A 152 11.93 -26.28 -8.20
CA GLU A 152 11.74 -25.06 -9.01
C GLU A 152 11.76 -23.81 -8.12
N ALA A 153 11.06 -23.82 -6.98
CA ALA A 153 11.01 -22.69 -6.07
C ALA A 153 12.42 -22.23 -5.62
N LYS A 154 13.28 -23.18 -5.26
CA LYS A 154 14.69 -22.90 -4.94
C LYS A 154 15.45 -22.27 -6.11
N GLN A 155 15.12 -22.64 -7.35
CA GLN A 155 15.71 -22.05 -8.55
C GLN A 155 15.11 -20.67 -8.92
N LYS A 156 13.95 -20.31 -8.35
CA LYS A 156 13.34 -18.98 -8.54
C LYS A 156 13.84 -17.94 -7.55
N LEU A 157 14.59 -18.31 -6.52
CA LEU A 157 15.26 -17.37 -5.62
C LEU A 157 16.57 -16.90 -6.27
N ILE A 158 16.56 -15.70 -6.85
CA ILE A 158 17.73 -15.12 -7.52
C ILE A 158 18.06 -13.72 -7.01
N TRP A 159 19.34 -13.39 -6.99
CA TRP A 159 19.82 -12.04 -6.81
C TRP A 159 19.41 -11.17 -8.00
N ARG A 160 18.69 -10.09 -7.73
CA ARG A 160 18.38 -9.06 -8.72
C ARG A 160 18.95 -7.74 -8.28
N SER A 161 19.51 -6.99 -9.22
CA SER A 161 19.85 -5.59 -8.95
C SER A 161 18.58 -4.82 -8.63
N PHE A 162 18.67 -3.90 -7.69
CA PHE A 162 17.59 -2.97 -7.39
C PHE A 162 18.15 -1.57 -7.21
N SER A 163 17.37 -0.58 -7.60
CA SER A 163 17.74 0.81 -7.40
C SER A 163 17.66 1.13 -5.91
N LYS A 164 18.78 1.58 -5.35
CA LYS A 164 18.77 2.19 -4.02
C LYS A 164 17.96 3.48 -4.11
N VAL A 165 16.75 3.47 -3.55
CA VAL A 165 15.95 4.69 -3.43
C VAL A 165 16.64 5.59 -2.40
N ASN A 166 17.37 6.60 -2.87
CA ASN A 166 17.89 7.65 -2.01
C ASN A 166 16.74 8.63 -1.73
N LEU A 167 16.06 8.45 -0.60
CA LEU A 167 15.04 9.40 -0.16
C LEU A 167 15.72 10.70 0.29
N SER A 168 15.53 11.77 -0.48
CA SER A 168 15.92 13.11 -0.06
C SER A 168 14.89 13.64 0.93
N ASN A 169 15.35 14.29 1.99
CA ASN A 169 14.48 14.87 3.00
C ASN A 169 14.98 16.27 3.38
N SER A 170 14.09 17.06 3.98
CA SER A 170 14.38 18.42 4.47
C SER A 170 15.56 18.54 5.43
N LYS A 171 16.06 17.42 5.99
CA LYS A 171 17.19 17.35 6.92
C LYS A 171 18.55 17.13 6.25
N SER A 172 18.62 17.01 4.92
CA SER A 172 19.89 16.79 4.21
C SER A 172 20.70 18.07 3.93
N ASN A 173 20.16 19.26 4.20
CA ASN A 173 20.79 20.56 3.86
C ASN A 173 21.14 20.72 2.35
N ASN A 174 20.45 19.99 1.46
CA ASN A 174 20.81 19.96 0.03
C ASN A 174 20.43 21.24 -0.76
N TYR A 175 19.59 22.12 -0.22
CA TYR A 175 19.13 23.31 -0.92
C TYR A 175 19.68 24.59 -0.27
N PRO A 176 20.38 25.46 -1.03
CA PRO A 176 21.04 26.65 -0.50
C PRO A 176 20.06 27.78 -0.16
N VAL A 177 18.82 27.69 -0.66
CA VAL A 177 17.73 28.64 -0.42
C VAL A 177 16.44 27.90 -0.15
N THR A 178 15.55 28.51 0.62
CA THR A 178 14.18 28.02 0.81
C THR A 178 13.47 27.91 -0.54
N PRO A 179 13.05 26.71 -0.95
CA PRO A 179 12.31 26.53 -2.18
C PRO A 179 10.99 27.29 -2.20
N VAL A 180 10.50 27.61 -3.40
CA VAL A 180 9.23 28.32 -3.60
C VAL A 180 8.27 27.40 -4.34
N ASP A 181 6.99 27.43 -3.99
CA ASP A 181 5.96 26.69 -4.72
C ASP A 181 6.02 27.03 -6.21
N LYS A 182 5.93 25.99 -7.05
CA LYS A 182 6.04 26.04 -8.52
C LYS A 182 7.41 26.40 -9.08
N SER A 183 8.45 26.56 -8.25
CA SER A 183 9.82 26.71 -8.76
C SER A 183 10.42 25.36 -9.17
N THR A 184 11.49 25.38 -9.94
CA THR A 184 12.20 24.15 -10.34
C THR A 184 12.87 23.46 -9.15
N CYS A 185 13.01 22.15 -9.25
CA CYS A 185 13.72 21.31 -8.28
C CYS A 185 14.54 20.24 -9.01
N SER A 186 15.37 19.50 -8.27
CA SER A 186 16.39 18.62 -8.88
C SER A 186 16.09 17.13 -8.76
N ASN A 187 15.35 16.71 -7.72
CA ASN A 187 15.17 15.30 -7.41
C ASN A 187 13.71 15.03 -7.02
N SER A 188 13.05 14.09 -7.69
CA SER A 188 11.67 13.70 -7.40
C SER A 188 11.53 13.18 -5.98
N GLY A 189 10.46 13.60 -5.29
CA GLY A 189 10.16 13.23 -3.91
C GLY A 189 10.95 13.99 -2.85
N ASP A 190 11.83 14.91 -3.22
CA ASP A 190 12.43 15.83 -2.25
C ASP A 190 11.34 16.59 -1.52
N THR A 191 11.53 16.77 -0.22
CA THR A 191 10.58 17.49 0.64
C THR A 191 11.26 18.65 1.34
N PHE A 192 10.54 19.76 1.49
CA PHE A 192 10.98 20.93 2.26
C PHE A 192 9.85 21.37 3.18
N ASP A 193 10.11 21.42 4.48
CA ASP A 193 9.10 21.78 5.47
C ASP A 193 8.75 23.28 5.37
N ILE A 194 7.46 23.59 5.33
CA ILE A 194 6.94 24.95 5.35
C ILE A 194 5.84 25.06 6.42
N THR A 195 5.40 26.29 6.74
CA THR A 195 4.27 26.44 7.66
C THR A 195 3.00 25.82 7.06
N GLY A 196 2.40 24.86 7.77
CA GLY A 196 1.15 24.20 7.38
C GLY A 196 1.29 23.07 6.35
N GLY A 197 2.50 22.63 6.04
CA GLY A 197 2.71 21.56 5.06
C GLY A 197 4.16 21.35 4.67
N ILE A 198 4.36 20.80 3.48
CA ILE A 198 5.66 20.65 2.83
C ILE A 198 5.58 21.19 1.41
N LEU A 199 6.72 21.53 0.83
CA LEU A 199 6.91 21.50 -0.61
C LEU A 199 7.42 20.11 -0.98
N GLU A 200 6.87 19.50 -2.02
CA GLU A 200 7.31 18.22 -2.57
C GLU A 200 7.70 18.39 -4.05
N CYS A 201 8.89 17.93 -4.42
CA CYS A 201 9.37 17.98 -5.79
C CYS A 201 8.72 16.85 -6.61
N ARG A 202 8.00 17.19 -7.68
CA ARG A 202 7.31 16.23 -8.55
C ARG A 202 7.61 16.44 -10.02
N TRP A 203 7.46 15.38 -10.80
CA TRP A 203 7.56 15.42 -12.25
C TRP A 203 6.44 16.26 -12.87
N THR A 204 6.78 16.88 -13.99
CA THR A 204 5.90 17.66 -14.87
C THR A 204 6.30 17.36 -16.30
N SER A 205 5.40 17.66 -17.24
CA SER A 205 5.56 17.32 -18.65
C SER A 205 6.92 17.73 -19.24
N GLY A 206 7.51 16.84 -20.04
CA GLY A 206 8.83 17.02 -20.63
C GLY A 206 10.00 16.73 -19.67
N LYS A 207 9.83 15.79 -18.73
CA LYS A 207 10.86 15.36 -17.77
C LYS A 207 11.42 16.52 -16.93
N LYS A 208 10.54 17.43 -16.53
CA LYS A 208 10.88 18.58 -15.67
C LYS A 208 10.42 18.30 -14.25
N LEU A 209 11.11 18.90 -13.29
CA LEU A 209 10.80 18.77 -11.87
C LEU A 209 10.41 20.13 -11.29
N GLN A 210 9.33 20.14 -10.52
CA GLN A 210 8.76 21.33 -9.90
C GLN A 210 8.40 21.08 -8.43
N TRP A 211 8.66 22.06 -7.56
CA TRP A 211 8.16 22.06 -6.19
C TRP A 211 6.65 22.31 -6.18
N ASN A 212 5.91 21.52 -5.41
CA ASN A 212 4.47 21.67 -5.26
C ASN A 212 4.10 21.69 -3.78
N LYS A 213 3.25 22.62 -3.38
CA LYS A 213 2.74 22.71 -2.02
C LYS A 213 1.79 21.57 -1.69
N ILE A 214 2.11 20.88 -0.60
CA ILE A 214 1.35 19.76 -0.04
C ILE A 214 0.96 20.13 1.40
N ASN A 215 -0.34 20.31 1.66
CA ASN A 215 -0.79 20.74 2.97
C ASN A 215 -0.75 19.57 3.97
N THR A 216 -0.49 19.85 5.24
CA THR A 216 -0.57 18.84 6.32
C THR A 216 -1.99 18.30 6.44
N VAL A 217 -2.98 19.17 6.31
CA VAL A 217 -4.40 18.81 6.25
C VAL A 217 -4.87 19.05 4.81
N LYS A 218 -5.30 17.98 4.14
CA LYS A 218 -5.78 18.05 2.76
C LYS A 218 -7.08 18.84 2.70
N SER A 219 -7.12 19.87 1.87
CA SER A 219 -8.31 20.70 1.72
C SER A 219 -9.37 19.97 0.91
N ALA A 220 -10.61 19.86 1.39
CA ALA A 220 -11.68 19.35 0.54
C ALA A 220 -11.86 20.25 -0.69
N PHE A 221 -12.15 19.64 -1.83
CA PHE A 221 -12.56 20.27 -3.08
C PHE A 221 -13.99 19.88 -3.45
N THR A 222 -14.63 20.69 -4.30
CA THR A 222 -15.93 20.37 -4.89
C THR A 222 -15.80 20.46 -6.39
N ASN A 223 -16.13 19.37 -7.08
CA ASN A 223 -16.16 19.33 -8.53
C ASN A 223 -17.48 19.87 -9.08
N ALA A 224 -17.49 20.15 -10.39
CA ALA A 224 -18.73 20.27 -11.12
C ALA A 224 -19.59 19.01 -10.94
N LYS A 225 -20.92 19.18 -10.89
CA LYS A 225 -21.84 18.05 -10.86
C LYS A 225 -21.77 17.31 -12.20
N SER A 226 -21.91 15.99 -12.14
CA SER A 226 -22.12 15.16 -13.34
C SER A 226 -23.26 15.74 -14.17
N PRO A 227 -23.06 16.01 -15.48
CA PRO A 227 -24.12 16.55 -16.34
C PRO A 227 -25.24 15.51 -16.61
N ILE A 228 -24.95 14.23 -16.39
CA ILE A 228 -25.89 13.12 -16.53
C ILE A 228 -25.91 12.25 -15.27
N SER A 229 -26.95 11.41 -15.16
CA SER A 229 -27.06 10.43 -14.06
C SER A 229 -25.96 9.38 -14.16
N ILE A 230 -25.46 8.92 -13.00
CA ILE A 230 -24.54 7.78 -12.93
C ILE A 230 -25.12 6.51 -13.54
N GLU A 231 -26.46 6.37 -13.60
CA GLU A 231 -27.13 5.26 -14.27
C GLU A 231 -26.80 5.20 -15.76
N THR A 232 -26.52 6.34 -16.42
CA THR A 232 -26.11 6.35 -17.82
C THR A 232 -24.73 5.72 -18.00
N CYS A 233 -23.81 5.94 -17.06
CA CYS A 233 -22.47 5.36 -17.05
C CYS A 233 -22.42 3.89 -16.61
N LYS A 234 -23.54 3.33 -16.12
CA LYS A 234 -23.65 1.89 -15.88
C LYS A 234 -23.78 1.15 -17.20
N LEU A 235 -22.66 0.64 -17.71
CA LEU A 235 -22.64 -0.18 -18.92
C LEU A 235 -23.44 -1.48 -18.68
N GLN A 236 -24.44 -1.75 -19.50
CA GLN A 236 -25.35 -2.86 -19.28
C GLN A 236 -24.78 -4.15 -19.88
N LEU A 237 -24.79 -5.23 -19.11
CA LEU A 237 -24.37 -6.55 -19.55
C LEU A 237 -25.25 -7.09 -20.69
N SER A 238 -26.50 -6.64 -20.76
CA SER A 238 -27.42 -6.97 -21.87
C SER A 238 -26.97 -6.39 -23.21
N ASP A 239 -26.13 -5.35 -23.19
CA ASP A 239 -25.61 -4.72 -24.41
C ASP A 239 -24.35 -5.42 -24.92
N SER A 240 -23.77 -6.33 -24.12
CA SER A 240 -22.52 -7.00 -24.44
C SER A 240 -22.72 -8.28 -25.27
N ASN A 241 -21.80 -8.50 -26.19
CA ASN A 241 -21.68 -9.72 -26.99
C ASN A 241 -20.60 -10.68 -26.47
N ALA A 242 -20.06 -10.46 -25.26
CA ALA A 242 -19.05 -11.33 -24.68
C ALA A 242 -19.53 -12.79 -24.57
N ASP A 243 -18.69 -13.73 -25.01
CA ASP A 243 -18.97 -15.16 -24.80
C ASP A 243 -18.85 -15.50 -23.32
N ARG A 244 -19.97 -15.91 -22.72
CA ARG A 244 -20.11 -16.36 -21.33
C ARG A 244 -20.46 -17.84 -21.23
N THR A 245 -20.04 -18.62 -22.21
CA THR A 245 -20.22 -20.07 -22.21
C THR A 245 -18.91 -20.79 -21.87
N GLY A 246 -18.97 -22.11 -21.67
CA GLY A 246 -17.78 -22.93 -21.38
C GLY A 246 -16.94 -22.41 -20.22
N GLY A 247 -15.63 -22.26 -20.42
CA GLY A 247 -14.70 -21.74 -19.42
C GLY A 247 -14.93 -20.28 -19.00
N ASN A 248 -15.71 -19.52 -19.78
CA ASN A 248 -16.08 -18.13 -19.49
C ASN A 248 -17.39 -18.01 -18.70
N ALA A 249 -18.17 -19.10 -18.57
CA ALA A 249 -19.44 -19.09 -17.84
C ALA A 249 -19.29 -18.75 -16.34
N GLY A 250 -18.07 -18.86 -15.81
CA GLY A 250 -17.71 -18.47 -14.44
C GLY A 250 -16.71 -17.33 -14.35
N ALA A 251 -16.48 -16.57 -15.43
CA ALA A 251 -15.47 -15.50 -15.46
C ALA A 251 -15.72 -14.43 -14.39
N GLY A 252 -16.99 -14.09 -14.13
CA GLY A 252 -17.46 -13.08 -13.18
C GLY A 252 -18.22 -11.95 -13.89
N ILE A 253 -18.36 -10.80 -13.22
CA ILE A 253 -19.16 -9.65 -13.68
C ILE A 253 -18.33 -8.36 -13.61
N VAL A 254 -18.44 -7.53 -14.66
CA VAL A 254 -17.71 -6.26 -14.80
C VAL A 254 -18.60 -5.10 -15.26
N GLY A 255 -19.92 -5.30 -15.29
CA GLY A 255 -20.93 -4.31 -15.66
C GLY A 255 -22.26 -4.59 -14.98
N PHE A 256 -23.34 -3.97 -15.46
CA PHE A 256 -24.61 -3.87 -14.73
C PHE A 256 -25.78 -4.62 -15.40
N PRO A 257 -26.78 -5.10 -14.66
CA PRO A 257 -26.89 -5.08 -13.21
C PRO A 257 -25.94 -6.10 -12.55
N PHE A 258 -25.44 -5.76 -11.38
CA PHE A 258 -24.81 -6.71 -10.47
C PHE A 258 -25.82 -7.09 -9.38
N ASP A 259 -26.33 -8.32 -9.42
CA ASP A 259 -27.27 -8.84 -8.43
C ASP A 259 -26.47 -9.42 -7.25
N VAL A 260 -26.38 -8.65 -6.16
CA VAL A 260 -25.61 -9.04 -4.95
C VAL A 260 -26.05 -10.37 -4.32
N ASN A 261 -27.21 -10.91 -4.67
CA ASN A 261 -27.68 -12.21 -4.17
C ASN A 261 -27.38 -13.35 -5.13
N LYS A 262 -27.40 -13.10 -6.44
CA LYS A 262 -27.14 -14.12 -7.46
C LYS A 262 -25.69 -14.18 -7.91
N ASN A 263 -24.98 -13.05 -7.88
CA ASN A 263 -23.60 -12.91 -8.35
C ASN A 263 -22.61 -13.08 -7.20
N ARG A 264 -22.68 -14.21 -6.48
CA ARG A 264 -21.76 -14.56 -5.41
C ARG A 264 -21.70 -16.06 -5.19
N LYS A 265 -20.65 -16.54 -4.51
CA LYS A 265 -20.63 -17.91 -4.00
C LYS A 265 -21.62 -18.08 -2.83
N PRO A 266 -22.16 -19.30 -2.64
CA PRO A 266 -22.96 -19.63 -1.46
C PRO A 266 -22.28 -19.16 -0.16
N GLU A 267 -23.09 -18.72 0.79
CA GLU A 267 -22.67 -18.29 2.14
C GLU A 267 -21.71 -17.08 2.23
N MET A 268 -21.27 -16.54 1.11
CA MET A 268 -20.57 -15.26 1.05
C MET A 268 -21.58 -14.13 0.93
N TYR A 269 -21.27 -12.91 1.36
CA TYR A 269 -22.17 -11.76 1.30
C TYR A 269 -21.40 -10.54 0.83
N VAL A 270 -21.72 -10.08 -0.39
CA VAL A 270 -21.14 -8.83 -0.95
C VAL A 270 -21.49 -7.64 -0.06
N LYS A 271 -22.74 -7.61 0.43
CA LYS A 271 -23.22 -6.68 1.46
C LYS A 271 -23.77 -7.50 2.62
N GLY A 272 -23.29 -7.23 3.83
CA GLY A 272 -23.61 -8.01 5.03
C GLY A 272 -22.37 -8.43 5.81
N THR A 273 -22.52 -9.46 6.65
CA THR A 273 -21.43 -9.99 7.48
C THR A 273 -21.03 -11.38 7.00
N ASN A 274 -19.74 -11.58 6.80
CA ASN A 274 -19.11 -12.86 6.47
C ASN A 274 -18.41 -13.41 7.70
N GLU A 275 -18.71 -14.65 8.09
CA GLU A 275 -18.05 -15.33 9.19
C GLU A 275 -16.85 -16.11 8.66
N VAL A 276 -15.64 -15.72 9.06
CA VAL A 276 -14.41 -16.33 8.52
C VAL A 276 -13.47 -16.80 9.61
N LEU A 277 -12.69 -17.83 9.28
CA LEU A 277 -11.65 -18.39 10.14
C LEU A 277 -10.27 -18.16 9.51
N ILE A 278 -9.34 -17.56 10.25
CA ILE A 278 -7.91 -17.55 9.90
C ILE A 278 -7.19 -18.54 10.82
N ILE A 279 -6.50 -19.51 10.21
CA ILE A 279 -5.78 -20.55 10.93
C ILE A 279 -4.29 -20.59 10.53
N PRO A 280 -3.37 -20.32 11.47
CA PRO A 280 -1.95 -20.55 11.26
C PRO A 280 -1.65 -22.05 11.45
N VAL A 281 -1.02 -22.69 10.49
CA VAL A 281 -0.73 -24.13 10.52
C VAL A 281 0.78 -24.36 10.43
N ASP A 282 1.31 -25.23 11.27
CA ASP A 282 2.70 -25.68 11.20
C ASP A 282 2.80 -27.21 11.21
N PHE A 283 4.01 -27.72 10.98
CA PHE A 283 4.27 -29.14 10.77
C PHE A 283 5.42 -29.63 11.68
N PRO A 284 5.54 -30.94 11.96
CA PRO A 284 6.66 -31.46 12.74
C PRO A 284 8.03 -31.16 12.11
N ASP A 285 8.15 -31.26 10.78
CA ASP A 285 9.37 -30.93 10.02
C ASP A 285 9.57 -29.42 9.75
N PHE A 286 8.56 -28.59 10.03
CA PHE A 286 8.61 -27.15 9.84
C PHE A 286 7.79 -26.42 10.91
N PRO A 287 8.30 -26.37 12.16
CA PRO A 287 7.59 -25.81 13.28
C PRO A 287 7.49 -24.29 13.15
N GLY A 288 6.38 -23.74 13.62
CA GLY A 288 6.11 -22.31 13.61
C GLY A 288 6.98 -21.53 14.58
N GLY A 289 7.40 -20.34 14.15
CA GLY A 289 8.21 -19.42 14.95
C GLY A 289 7.40 -18.58 15.95
N PRO A 290 8.08 -17.79 16.80
CA PRO A 290 7.40 -16.74 17.57
C PRO A 290 6.78 -15.69 16.63
N GLY A 291 5.70 -15.03 17.05
CA GLY A 291 5.10 -13.91 16.30
C GLY A 291 3.74 -14.20 15.65
N VAL A 292 3.22 -15.42 15.73
CA VAL A 292 1.91 -15.78 15.14
C VAL A 292 0.77 -14.87 15.62
N LEU A 293 0.79 -14.44 16.89
CA LEU A 293 -0.21 -13.51 17.42
C LEU A 293 -0.12 -12.13 16.75
N GLU A 294 1.09 -11.62 16.57
CA GLU A 294 1.30 -10.32 15.93
C GLU A 294 0.84 -10.37 14.46
N GLN A 295 1.16 -11.46 13.76
CA GLN A 295 0.71 -11.69 12.39
C GLN A 295 -0.82 -11.76 12.30
N LEU A 296 -1.49 -12.52 13.18
CA LEU A 296 -2.95 -12.64 13.19
C LEU A 296 -3.65 -11.31 13.47
N GLU A 297 -3.16 -10.54 14.45
CA GLU A 297 -3.71 -9.21 14.75
C GLU A 297 -3.47 -8.23 13.61
N TYR A 298 -2.30 -8.32 12.96
CA TYR A 298 -1.99 -7.53 11.76
C TYR A 298 -2.96 -7.84 10.62
N ASP A 299 -3.14 -9.13 10.28
CA ASP A 299 -4.02 -9.55 9.19
C ASP A 299 -5.49 -9.22 9.48
N LYS A 300 -5.96 -9.49 10.70
CA LYS A 300 -7.32 -9.16 11.13
C LYS A 300 -7.59 -7.66 11.04
N LYS A 301 -6.65 -6.83 11.50
CA LYS A 301 -6.77 -5.37 11.44
C LYS A 301 -6.91 -4.90 10.00
N TRP A 302 -6.01 -5.33 9.11
CA TRP A 302 -5.98 -4.82 7.75
C TRP A 302 -7.09 -5.37 6.87
N LEU A 303 -7.48 -6.63 7.04
CA LEU A 303 -8.66 -7.19 6.38
C LEU A 303 -9.92 -6.39 6.74
N ASN A 304 -10.15 -6.12 8.03
CA ASN A 304 -11.31 -5.37 8.48
C ASN A 304 -11.27 -3.91 8.01
N ASN A 305 -10.13 -3.23 8.16
CA ASN A 305 -10.00 -1.84 7.74
C ASN A 305 -10.22 -1.68 6.22
N TRP A 306 -9.76 -2.66 5.42
CA TRP A 306 -9.87 -2.59 3.98
C TRP A 306 -11.32 -2.71 3.55
N TYR A 307 -12.05 -3.71 4.04
CA TYR A 307 -13.47 -3.86 3.72
C TYR A 307 -14.30 -2.70 4.29
N ASP A 308 -14.03 -2.23 5.50
CA ASP A 308 -14.74 -1.08 6.08
C ASP A 308 -14.65 0.16 5.18
N TYR A 309 -13.44 0.46 4.69
CA TYR A 309 -13.24 1.60 3.81
C TYR A 309 -13.78 1.38 2.39
N PHE A 310 -13.28 0.36 1.67
CA PHE A 310 -13.58 0.18 0.24
C PHE A 310 -15.00 -0.35 -0.03
N SER A 311 -15.68 -0.93 0.95
CA SER A 311 -17.10 -1.27 0.82
C SER A 311 -18.03 -0.18 1.36
N ASN A 312 -17.48 0.93 1.87
CA ASN A 312 -18.23 1.96 2.59
C ASN A 312 -19.08 1.37 3.74
N GLY A 313 -18.46 0.46 4.51
CA GLY A 313 -19.08 -0.25 5.63
C GLY A 313 -20.15 -1.28 5.27
N GLN A 314 -20.37 -1.57 3.99
CA GLN A 314 -21.43 -2.47 3.52
C GLN A 314 -21.07 -3.94 3.62
N SER A 315 -19.78 -4.29 3.53
CA SER A 315 -19.26 -5.65 3.69
C SER A 315 -18.41 -5.74 4.95
N LYS A 316 -18.73 -6.69 5.82
CA LYS A 316 -18.05 -6.89 7.10
C LYS A 316 -17.55 -8.32 7.21
N PHE A 317 -16.43 -8.50 7.89
CA PHE A 317 -15.80 -9.81 8.10
C PHE A 317 -15.60 -10.04 9.59
N ASN A 318 -16.38 -10.97 10.15
CA ASN A 318 -16.17 -11.40 11.52
C ASN A 318 -15.05 -12.45 11.55
N VAL A 319 -13.84 -11.99 11.87
CA VAL A 319 -12.63 -12.82 11.83
C VAL A 319 -12.42 -13.55 13.16
N THR A 320 -12.58 -14.87 13.13
CA THR A 320 -12.14 -15.79 14.19
C THR A 320 -10.72 -16.27 13.90
N THR A 321 -9.87 -16.38 14.93
CA THR A 321 -8.49 -16.84 14.84
C THR A 321 -8.18 -17.93 15.85
N ILE A 322 -7.13 -18.71 15.60
CA ILE A 322 -6.49 -19.56 16.61
C ILE A 322 -5.17 -18.91 17.03
N ASN A 323 -5.07 -18.52 18.30
CA ASN A 323 -3.95 -17.76 18.86
C ASN A 323 -2.69 -18.61 19.16
N ARG A 324 -2.39 -19.59 18.30
CA ARG A 324 -1.22 -20.47 18.34
C ARG A 324 -1.07 -21.13 16.97
N TRP A 325 0.12 -21.63 16.66
CA TRP A 325 0.28 -22.56 15.54
C TRP A 325 -0.57 -23.82 15.76
N PHE A 326 -1.42 -24.12 14.79
CA PHE A 326 -2.19 -25.35 14.73
C PHE A 326 -1.32 -26.45 14.11
N ARG A 327 -0.84 -27.36 14.95
CA ARG A 327 0.11 -28.39 14.55
C ARG A 327 -0.58 -29.52 13.79
N MET A 328 -0.18 -29.74 12.54
CA MET A 328 -0.57 -30.93 11.79
C MET A 328 0.14 -32.18 12.34
N PRO A 329 -0.52 -33.35 12.33
CA PRO A 329 0.06 -34.59 12.84
C PRO A 329 1.16 -35.21 11.97
N GLN A 330 1.20 -34.87 10.68
CA GLN A 330 2.22 -35.37 9.75
C GLN A 330 3.15 -34.24 9.28
N ASP A 331 4.32 -34.61 8.77
CA ASP A 331 5.20 -33.69 8.04
C ASP A 331 4.50 -33.14 6.80
N ARG A 332 5.02 -32.03 6.26
CA ARG A 332 4.48 -31.40 5.03
C ARG A 332 4.31 -32.37 3.87
N SER A 333 5.18 -33.38 3.76
CA SER A 333 5.12 -34.42 2.72
C SER A 333 3.84 -35.27 2.78
N GLY A 334 3.15 -35.32 3.92
CA GLY A 334 1.85 -35.97 4.09
C GLY A 334 0.66 -35.18 3.54
N TYR A 335 0.87 -33.90 3.18
CA TYR A 335 -0.19 -32.99 2.72
C TYR A 335 0.11 -32.47 1.31
N PRO A 336 -0.11 -33.26 0.25
CA PRO A 336 0.13 -32.80 -1.10
C PRO A 336 -0.82 -31.65 -1.44
N THR A 337 -0.27 -30.54 -1.96
CA THR A 337 -1.03 -29.36 -2.40
C THR A 337 -0.74 -28.97 -3.86
N ASN A 338 -0.42 -29.96 -4.69
CA ASN A 338 -0.08 -29.79 -6.10
C ASN A 338 -1.29 -29.83 -7.05
N ALA A 339 -2.52 -30.05 -6.56
CA ALA A 339 -3.69 -30.20 -7.43
C ALA A 339 -3.90 -28.97 -8.32
N LYS A 340 -3.71 -27.75 -7.81
CA LYS A 340 -3.87 -26.53 -8.62
C LYS A 340 -3.03 -26.59 -9.90
N SER A 341 -1.80 -27.08 -9.81
CA SER A 341 -0.83 -27.08 -10.92
C SER A 341 -0.89 -28.28 -11.87
N ILE A 342 -1.82 -29.22 -11.67
CA ILE A 342 -2.04 -30.31 -12.65
C ILE A 342 -2.73 -29.76 -13.90
N ASP A 343 -3.82 -29.03 -13.68
CA ASP A 343 -4.53 -28.23 -14.69
C ASP A 343 -5.47 -27.27 -13.95
N ALA A 344 -5.11 -25.99 -13.88
CA ALA A 344 -5.87 -24.95 -13.20
C ALA A 344 -7.14 -24.52 -13.97
N TYR A 345 -7.30 -24.95 -15.22
CA TYR A 345 -8.40 -24.58 -16.10
C TYR A 345 -9.40 -25.73 -16.31
N ALA A 346 -9.01 -26.96 -15.96
CA ALA A 346 -9.91 -28.11 -15.97
C ALA A 346 -11.15 -27.88 -15.09
N ALA A 347 -12.30 -28.38 -15.56
CA ALA A 347 -13.58 -28.29 -14.84
C ALA A 347 -13.55 -28.96 -13.45
N ASP A 348 -12.64 -29.92 -13.26
CA ASP A 348 -12.47 -30.63 -11.99
C ASP A 348 -11.44 -29.98 -11.05
N ALA A 349 -10.77 -28.88 -11.46
CA ALA A 349 -9.67 -28.25 -10.72
C ALA A 349 -10.06 -27.89 -9.29
N ASN A 350 -11.27 -27.35 -9.09
CA ASN A 350 -11.80 -27.02 -7.76
C ASN A 350 -12.02 -28.27 -6.90
N SER A 351 -12.53 -29.36 -7.50
CA SER A 351 -12.78 -30.62 -6.80
C SER A 351 -11.48 -31.32 -6.40
N ARG A 352 -10.47 -31.32 -7.27
CA ARG A 352 -9.15 -31.90 -6.96
C ARG A 352 -8.46 -31.15 -5.82
N GLN A 353 -8.51 -29.82 -5.81
CA GLN A 353 -7.99 -29.01 -4.70
C GLN A 353 -8.80 -29.24 -3.42
N GLY A 354 -10.14 -29.30 -3.50
CA GLY A 354 -11.01 -29.62 -2.35
C GLY A 354 -10.66 -30.96 -1.70
N LYS A 355 -10.39 -31.99 -2.50
CA LYS A 355 -9.93 -33.30 -2.00
C LYS A 355 -8.60 -33.23 -1.25
N GLN A 356 -7.66 -32.38 -1.68
CA GLN A 356 -6.40 -32.16 -0.95
C GLN A 356 -6.61 -31.31 0.31
N ALA A 357 -7.47 -30.29 0.24
CA ALA A 357 -7.84 -29.46 1.39
C ALA A 357 -8.57 -30.24 2.48
N GLN A 358 -9.28 -31.33 2.13
CA GLN A 358 -10.02 -32.16 3.09
C GLN A 358 -9.13 -32.67 4.24
N ALA A 359 -7.86 -33.02 3.97
CA ALA A 359 -6.93 -33.47 5.01
C ALA A 359 -6.64 -32.39 6.08
N PHE A 360 -6.69 -31.11 5.70
CA PHE A 360 -6.59 -30.00 6.66
C PHE A 360 -7.90 -29.83 7.42
N ILE A 361 -9.03 -29.86 6.71
CA ILE A 361 -10.37 -29.74 7.32
C ILE A 361 -10.61 -30.84 8.36
N ASP A 362 -10.22 -32.09 8.06
CA ASP A 362 -10.35 -33.24 8.96
C ASP A 362 -9.64 -33.02 10.31
N GLU A 363 -8.50 -32.33 10.32
CA GLU A 363 -7.79 -31.99 11.55
C GLU A 363 -8.43 -30.79 12.25
N ILE A 364 -8.74 -29.73 11.51
CA ILE A 364 -9.32 -28.49 12.06
C ILE A 364 -10.65 -28.77 12.76
N THR A 365 -11.51 -29.58 12.14
CA THR A 365 -12.85 -29.87 12.64
C THR A 365 -12.86 -30.73 13.91
N LYS A 366 -11.72 -31.31 14.31
CA LYS A 366 -11.60 -31.99 15.61
C LYS A 366 -11.75 -31.01 16.77
N GLU A 367 -11.25 -29.78 16.59
CA GLU A 367 -11.23 -28.74 17.61
C GLU A 367 -12.22 -27.59 17.36
N ILE A 368 -12.58 -27.32 16.10
CA ILE A 368 -13.41 -26.17 15.73
C ILE A 368 -14.65 -26.62 14.97
N ASP A 369 -15.83 -26.19 15.44
CA ASP A 369 -17.08 -26.32 14.69
C ASP A 369 -17.07 -25.36 13.50
N LEU A 370 -17.02 -25.92 12.29
CA LEU A 370 -16.89 -25.14 11.06
C LEU A 370 -18.22 -24.67 10.47
N ARG A 371 -19.38 -25.09 11.03
CA ARG A 371 -20.70 -24.85 10.42
C ARG A 371 -21.06 -23.38 10.26
N LYS A 372 -20.52 -22.52 11.11
CA LYS A 372 -20.81 -21.07 11.08
C LYS A 372 -19.98 -20.29 10.06
N PHE A 373 -18.85 -20.84 9.60
CA PHE A 373 -17.94 -20.10 8.72
C PHE A 373 -18.33 -20.30 7.25
N SER A 374 -18.09 -19.27 6.44
CA SER A 374 -18.16 -19.35 4.99
C SER A 374 -16.79 -19.65 4.37
N THR A 375 -15.71 -19.17 5.00
CA THR A 375 -14.34 -19.28 4.49
C THR A 375 -13.33 -19.64 5.58
N VAL A 376 -12.41 -20.54 5.23
CA VAL A 376 -11.20 -20.85 6.02
C VAL A 376 -9.98 -20.34 5.26
N TYR A 377 -9.28 -19.37 5.82
CA TYR A 377 -7.98 -18.92 5.37
C TYR A 377 -6.89 -19.62 6.20
N LEU A 378 -5.95 -20.27 5.54
CA LEU A 378 -4.87 -21.01 6.19
C LEU A 378 -3.53 -20.40 5.79
N PHE A 379 -2.59 -20.25 6.73
CA PHE A 379 -1.21 -19.88 6.40
C PHE A 379 -0.15 -20.68 7.14
N TYR A 380 1.05 -20.73 6.55
CA TYR A 380 2.20 -21.46 7.07
C TYR A 380 3.25 -20.52 7.68
N PRO A 381 4.25 -21.03 8.44
CA PRO A 381 5.37 -20.21 8.91
C PRO A 381 6.15 -19.63 7.73
N ASP A 382 6.67 -18.41 7.88
CA ASP A 382 7.45 -17.75 6.83
C ASP A 382 8.67 -18.61 6.41
N GLY A 383 8.99 -18.60 5.12
CA GLY A 383 10.00 -19.46 4.49
C GLY A 383 9.51 -20.85 4.08
N GLU A 384 8.20 -21.13 4.18
CA GLU A 384 7.61 -22.35 3.64
C GLU A 384 7.52 -22.28 2.10
N TYR A 385 8.26 -23.15 1.41
CA TYR A 385 8.19 -23.29 -0.06
C TYR A 385 7.78 -24.69 -0.57
N ALA A 386 7.60 -25.67 0.32
CA ALA A 386 7.28 -27.05 -0.08
C ALA A 386 5.84 -27.19 -0.55
N LEU A 387 4.91 -26.40 -0.01
CA LEU A 387 3.48 -26.49 -0.31
C LEU A 387 3.08 -25.46 -1.36
N GLY A 388 2.25 -25.89 -2.32
CA GLY A 388 1.46 -25.00 -3.18
C GLY A 388 0.25 -24.43 -2.45
N ASP A 389 -0.28 -23.34 -2.98
CA ASP A 389 -1.53 -22.74 -2.53
C ASP A 389 -2.72 -23.53 -3.09
N LEU A 390 -3.74 -23.72 -2.25
CA LEU A 390 -5.03 -24.29 -2.62
C LEU A 390 -6.05 -23.17 -2.63
N ILE A 391 -6.76 -23.01 -3.74
CA ILE A 391 -7.84 -22.03 -3.88
C ILE A 391 -9.12 -22.79 -4.18
N VAL A 392 -9.84 -23.16 -3.11
CA VAL A 392 -11.06 -23.95 -3.17
C VAL A 392 -12.26 -23.06 -2.93
N ARG A 393 -13.21 -23.09 -3.85
CA ARG A 393 -14.42 -22.25 -3.83
C ARG A 393 -15.67 -23.10 -3.69
N SER A 394 -16.48 -22.81 -2.67
CA SER A 394 -17.79 -23.41 -2.41
C SER A 394 -17.81 -24.94 -2.50
N HIS A 395 -16.77 -25.60 -1.97
CA HIS A 395 -16.66 -27.05 -2.00
C HIS A 395 -17.41 -27.67 -0.81
N LEU A 396 -18.08 -28.79 -1.04
CA LEU A 396 -18.75 -29.55 0.01
C LEU A 396 -17.70 -30.39 0.75
N PHE A 397 -17.32 -29.95 1.95
CA PHE A 397 -16.40 -30.68 2.81
C PHE A 397 -17.15 -31.56 3.80
N LYS A 398 -16.52 -32.68 4.15
CA LYS A 398 -16.91 -33.44 5.33
C LYS A 398 -16.30 -32.77 6.55
N ILE A 399 -17.12 -32.47 7.55
CA ILE A 399 -16.72 -31.92 8.84
C ILE A 399 -17.21 -32.86 9.93
N LYS A 400 -16.69 -32.71 11.16
CA LYS A 400 -17.09 -33.55 12.31
C LYS A 400 -18.60 -33.51 12.55
N GLU A 401 -19.24 -32.37 12.30
CA GLU A 401 -20.67 -32.15 12.51
C GLU A 401 -21.55 -32.55 11.31
N GLY A 402 -20.98 -33.01 10.19
CA GLY A 402 -21.72 -33.38 8.98
C GLY A 402 -21.04 -32.92 7.69
N GLU A 403 -21.79 -32.28 6.80
CA GLU A 403 -21.26 -31.72 5.55
C GLU A 403 -21.51 -30.21 5.50
N LYS A 404 -20.56 -29.47 4.91
CA LYS A 404 -20.61 -28.01 4.86
C LYS A 404 -19.95 -27.50 3.59
N HIS A 405 -20.62 -26.59 2.88
CA HIS A 405 -19.97 -25.83 1.83
C HIS A 405 -19.03 -24.80 2.46
N LEU A 406 -17.75 -24.80 2.07
CA LEU A 406 -16.77 -23.81 2.50
C LEU A 406 -15.93 -23.35 1.32
N ASN A 407 -15.47 -22.11 1.39
CA ASN A 407 -14.27 -21.69 0.70
C ASN A 407 -13.05 -22.04 1.56
N PHE A 408 -11.96 -22.46 0.93
CA PHE A 408 -10.72 -22.79 1.61
C PHE A 408 -9.54 -22.27 0.80
N PHE A 409 -8.80 -21.31 1.37
CA PHE A 409 -7.64 -20.70 0.75
C PHE A 409 -6.41 -20.94 1.61
N SER A 410 -5.45 -21.68 1.09
CA SER A 410 -4.17 -21.89 1.78
C SER A 410 -3.10 -20.98 1.22
N TRP A 411 -2.20 -20.55 2.10
CA TRP A 411 -0.89 -20.03 1.70
C TRP A 411 -0.13 -21.04 0.85
N GLY A 412 0.92 -20.59 0.18
CA GLY A 412 1.76 -21.45 -0.64
C GLY A 412 2.98 -20.74 -1.18
N ARG A 413 3.89 -21.53 -1.76
CA ARG A 413 5.24 -21.10 -2.13
C ARG A 413 5.33 -19.90 -3.06
N ASN A 414 4.35 -19.70 -3.95
CA ASN A 414 4.35 -18.56 -4.85
C ASN A 414 3.99 -17.27 -4.10
N LEU A 415 3.04 -17.33 -3.17
CA LEU A 415 2.70 -16.21 -2.28
C LEU A 415 3.86 -15.89 -1.33
N GLU A 416 4.52 -16.93 -0.82
CA GLU A 416 5.72 -16.78 0.01
C GLU A 416 6.88 -16.14 -0.76
N GLY A 417 7.18 -16.67 -1.96
CA GLY A 417 8.24 -16.15 -2.81
C GLY A 417 7.96 -14.72 -3.26
N MET A 418 6.72 -14.43 -3.62
CA MET A 418 6.29 -13.08 -3.93
C MET A 418 6.17 -12.20 -2.70
N GLU A 419 6.43 -12.65 -1.47
CA GLU A 419 6.28 -11.81 -0.27
C GLU A 419 4.91 -11.10 -0.29
N THR A 420 3.84 -11.87 -0.54
CA THR A 420 2.48 -11.33 -0.54
C THR A 420 2.06 -11.02 0.89
N LEU A 421 1.25 -9.98 1.11
CA LEU A 421 0.62 -9.77 2.41
C LEU A 421 -0.51 -10.80 2.58
N LYS A 422 -0.53 -11.50 3.71
CA LYS A 422 -1.52 -12.56 3.97
C LYS A 422 -2.96 -12.03 3.86
N TRP A 423 -3.26 -10.91 4.49
CA TRP A 423 -4.57 -10.25 4.35
C TRP A 423 -4.91 -9.77 2.93
N SER A 424 -3.95 -9.37 2.10
CA SER A 424 -4.24 -8.94 0.72
C SER A 424 -4.64 -10.12 -0.15
N TYR A 425 -3.96 -11.26 0.01
CA TYR A 425 -4.33 -12.52 -0.62
C TYR A 425 -5.74 -12.95 -0.22
N TYR A 426 -6.09 -12.87 1.07
CA TYR A 426 -7.44 -13.23 1.54
C TYR A 426 -8.51 -12.41 0.85
N ILE A 427 -8.32 -11.09 0.77
CA ILE A 427 -9.26 -10.18 0.12
C ILE A 427 -9.37 -10.49 -1.38
N HIS A 428 -8.24 -10.62 -2.07
CA HIS A 428 -8.20 -10.90 -3.50
C HIS A 428 -8.99 -12.15 -3.87
N GLU A 429 -8.71 -13.28 -3.22
CA GLU A 429 -9.42 -14.53 -3.53
C GLU A 429 -10.91 -14.46 -3.15
N THR A 430 -11.24 -13.70 -2.10
CA THR A 430 -12.62 -13.51 -1.65
C THR A 430 -13.42 -12.61 -2.60
N LEU A 431 -12.80 -11.63 -3.24
CA LEU A 431 -13.47 -10.78 -4.22
C LEU A 431 -13.84 -11.57 -5.49
N HIS A 432 -13.07 -12.60 -5.86
CA HIS A 432 -13.51 -13.57 -6.86
C HIS A 432 -14.76 -14.34 -6.42
N ASP A 433 -14.95 -14.57 -5.12
CA ASP A 433 -16.19 -15.17 -4.59
C ASP A 433 -17.36 -14.19 -4.56
N PHE A 434 -17.08 -12.89 -4.56
CA PHE A 434 -18.05 -11.83 -4.90
C PHE A 434 -18.19 -11.65 -6.42
N ASN A 435 -17.71 -12.61 -7.20
CA ASN A 435 -17.91 -12.69 -8.65
C ASN A 435 -17.28 -11.52 -9.42
N ILE A 436 -16.25 -10.87 -8.87
CA ILE A 436 -15.40 -9.94 -9.59
C ILE A 436 -14.36 -10.73 -10.39
N ILE A 437 -14.24 -10.39 -11.68
CA ILE A 437 -13.28 -11.03 -12.58
C ILE A 437 -11.84 -10.73 -12.16
N GLY A 438 -11.56 -9.48 -11.77
CA GLY A 438 -10.22 -9.01 -11.42
C GLY A 438 -9.24 -9.05 -12.59
N HIS A 439 -7.94 -9.04 -12.27
CA HIS A 439 -6.81 -9.06 -13.21
C HIS A 439 -6.92 -8.04 -14.35
N ALA A 440 -7.52 -6.89 -14.04
CA ALA A 440 -7.60 -5.73 -14.91
C ALA A 440 -7.68 -4.45 -14.06
N PRO A 441 -7.36 -3.25 -14.61
CA PRO A 441 -6.91 -3.01 -15.97
C PRO A 441 -5.53 -3.61 -16.24
N GLY A 442 -5.44 -4.55 -17.19
CA GLY A 442 -4.27 -5.44 -17.34
C GLY A 442 -3.97 -6.33 -16.12
N ASN A 443 -3.36 -7.49 -16.33
CA ASN A 443 -3.00 -8.44 -15.27
C ASN A 443 -1.59 -8.15 -14.75
N GLY A 444 -1.34 -8.28 -13.45
CA GLY A 444 0.00 -8.18 -12.87
C GLY A 444 0.54 -6.77 -12.67
N TRP A 445 -0.19 -5.73 -13.09
CA TRP A 445 0.13 -4.34 -12.79
C TRP A 445 0.22 -4.10 -11.29
N PRO A 446 1.13 -3.24 -10.80
CA PRO A 446 1.39 -3.09 -9.37
C PRO A 446 0.32 -2.25 -8.65
N LEU A 447 -0.82 -2.02 -9.29
CA LEU A 447 -1.88 -1.11 -8.87
C LEU A 447 -3.20 -1.87 -8.82
N GLY A 448 -3.84 -1.91 -7.66
CA GLY A 448 -5.16 -2.52 -7.52
C GLY A 448 -5.12 -3.88 -6.84
N MET A 449 -5.96 -4.04 -5.80
CA MET A 449 -6.12 -5.28 -5.04
C MET A 449 -6.43 -6.49 -5.94
N MET A 450 -7.31 -6.30 -6.93
CA MET A 450 -7.72 -7.35 -7.86
C MET A 450 -6.80 -7.50 -9.07
N THR A 451 -5.93 -6.53 -9.30
CA THR A 451 -4.98 -6.57 -10.41
C THR A 451 -3.73 -7.35 -10.05
N ASN A 452 -3.19 -7.10 -8.85
CA ASN A 452 -2.07 -7.82 -8.28
C ASN A 452 -2.05 -7.64 -6.76
N GLN A 453 -2.48 -8.66 -6.03
CA GLN A 453 -2.47 -8.70 -4.56
C GLN A 453 -1.07 -8.64 -3.94
N SER A 454 -0.02 -8.75 -4.76
CA SER A 454 1.38 -8.63 -4.39
C SER A 454 1.99 -7.31 -4.92
N GLY A 455 1.17 -6.38 -5.38
CA GLY A 455 1.61 -5.11 -5.98
C GLY A 455 2.12 -4.07 -4.96
N ILE A 456 2.16 -2.82 -5.41
CA ILE A 456 2.53 -1.64 -4.62
C ILE A 456 1.30 -1.04 -3.95
N SER A 457 0.22 -0.84 -4.72
CA SER A 457 -1.04 -0.31 -4.22
C SER A 457 -2.04 -1.43 -3.95
N TYR A 458 -2.61 -1.39 -2.76
CA TYR A 458 -3.66 -2.29 -2.30
C TYR A 458 -5.04 -1.62 -2.33
N ALA A 459 -5.19 -0.50 -3.05
CA ALA A 459 -6.48 0.12 -3.24
C ALA A 459 -7.38 -0.76 -4.14
N MET A 460 -8.70 -0.68 -3.99
CA MET A 460 -9.63 -1.28 -4.95
C MET A 460 -9.85 -0.33 -6.13
N ASN A 461 -9.85 -0.85 -7.35
CA ASN A 461 -10.15 -0.03 -8.52
C ASN A 461 -11.61 0.48 -8.43
N PRO A 462 -11.87 1.77 -8.74
CA PRO A 462 -13.17 2.40 -8.54
C PRO A 462 -14.25 1.84 -9.44
N TRP A 463 -13.92 1.29 -10.62
CA TRP A 463 -14.89 0.60 -11.46
C TRP A 463 -15.45 -0.65 -10.78
N GLU A 464 -14.59 -1.46 -10.15
CA GLU A 464 -15.02 -2.65 -9.42
C GLU A 464 -15.85 -2.26 -8.19
N GLN A 465 -15.47 -1.21 -7.46
CA GLN A 465 -16.30 -0.66 -6.38
C GLN A 465 -17.65 -0.15 -6.90
N PHE A 466 -17.71 0.42 -8.11
CA PHE A 466 -18.95 0.89 -8.72
C PHE A 466 -19.86 -0.28 -9.10
N VAL A 467 -19.32 -1.36 -9.67
CA VAL A 467 -20.06 -2.60 -9.98
C VAL A 467 -20.65 -3.23 -8.72
N LEU A 468 -19.90 -3.26 -7.61
CA LEU A 468 -20.38 -3.80 -6.33
C LEU A 468 -21.33 -2.87 -5.57
N ASP A 469 -21.59 -1.67 -6.09
CA ASP A 469 -22.33 -0.61 -5.40
C ASP A 469 -21.70 -0.28 -4.03
N TRP A 470 -20.38 -0.20 -4.01
CA TRP A 470 -19.53 0.13 -2.87
C TRP A 470 -18.99 1.56 -2.91
N LEU A 471 -18.79 2.11 -4.11
CA LEU A 471 -18.38 3.51 -4.30
C LEU A 471 -19.59 4.45 -4.30
N PRO A 472 -19.69 5.40 -3.37
CA PRO A 472 -20.79 6.37 -3.34
C PRO A 472 -20.88 7.21 -4.61
N ALA A 473 -22.11 7.50 -5.04
CA ALA A 473 -22.39 8.23 -6.28
C ALA A 473 -21.74 9.62 -6.33
N GLU A 474 -21.63 10.30 -5.18
CA GLU A 474 -20.99 11.61 -5.05
C GLU A 474 -19.47 11.59 -5.29
N GLN A 475 -18.84 10.41 -5.24
CA GLN A 475 -17.43 10.22 -5.54
C GLN A 475 -17.17 9.90 -7.02
N ILE A 476 -18.21 9.89 -7.85
CA ILE A 476 -18.15 9.54 -9.28
C ILE A 476 -18.62 10.74 -10.11
N TYR A 477 -17.73 11.25 -10.97
CA TYR A 477 -18.13 12.11 -12.07
C TYR A 477 -18.53 11.26 -13.28
N CYS A 478 -19.70 11.50 -13.87
CA CYS A 478 -20.22 10.74 -15.02
C CYS A 478 -20.61 11.68 -16.16
N ASP A 479 -20.15 11.35 -17.37
CA ASP A 479 -20.44 12.07 -18.61
C ASP A 479 -20.47 11.09 -19.81
N GLU A 480 -20.85 11.58 -20.98
CA GLU A 480 -20.89 10.81 -22.22
C GLU A 480 -20.20 11.55 -23.36
N ALA A 481 -19.43 10.81 -24.18
CA ALA A 481 -18.59 11.37 -25.23
C ALA A 481 -19.37 12.20 -26.26
N SER A 482 -20.60 11.82 -26.58
CA SER A 482 -21.46 12.52 -27.55
C SER A 482 -21.75 13.97 -27.12
N ASN A 483 -22.00 14.20 -25.84
CA ASN A 483 -22.42 15.49 -25.28
C ASN A 483 -21.36 16.19 -24.43
N LEU A 484 -20.17 15.59 -24.33
CA LEU A 484 -19.05 16.11 -23.54
C LEU A 484 -18.74 17.58 -23.86
N ARG A 485 -18.71 18.39 -22.81
CA ARG A 485 -18.20 19.76 -22.82
C ARG A 485 -16.91 19.82 -21.98
N PRO A 486 -16.01 20.78 -22.25
CA PRO A 486 -14.82 20.95 -21.42
C PRO A 486 -15.17 21.07 -19.94
N VAL A 487 -14.55 20.26 -19.11
CA VAL A 487 -14.75 20.24 -17.65
C VAL A 487 -13.40 20.06 -16.95
N THR A 488 -13.22 20.76 -15.84
CA THR A 488 -12.06 20.60 -14.96
C THR A 488 -12.49 19.91 -13.67
N LEU A 489 -11.79 18.85 -13.29
CA LEU A 489 -12.10 17.99 -12.15
C LEU A 489 -10.84 17.73 -11.32
N SER A 490 -10.93 17.79 -10.01
CA SER A 490 -9.90 17.24 -9.12
C SER A 490 -10.24 15.80 -8.74
N LEU A 491 -9.21 14.95 -8.65
CA LEU A 491 -9.31 13.55 -8.25
C LEU A 491 -8.47 13.32 -6.99
N SER A 492 -9.03 12.58 -6.04
CA SER A 492 -8.28 12.09 -4.89
C SER A 492 -7.70 10.71 -5.17
N PRO A 493 -6.42 10.46 -4.79
CA PRO A 493 -5.80 9.18 -5.05
C PRO A 493 -6.59 8.05 -4.38
N LEU A 494 -6.66 6.91 -5.05
CA LEU A 494 -7.40 5.74 -4.56
C LEU A 494 -6.84 5.23 -3.23
N GLU A 495 -5.55 5.44 -2.99
CA GLU A 495 -4.86 5.00 -1.78
C GLU A 495 -5.19 5.83 -0.54
N ARG A 496 -5.76 7.01 -0.73
CA ARG A 496 -6.14 7.92 0.35
C ARG A 496 -7.55 7.64 0.81
N GLU A 497 -7.74 7.60 2.12
CA GLU A 497 -9.08 7.56 2.71
C GLU A 497 -9.70 8.95 2.78
N ASP A 498 -10.69 9.20 1.91
CA ASP A 498 -11.53 10.40 1.95
C ASP A 498 -12.83 10.20 1.16
N LYS A 499 -13.70 11.21 1.22
CA LYS A 499 -15.00 11.24 0.51
C LYS A 499 -14.96 12.07 -0.77
N GLN A 500 -13.76 12.33 -1.30
CA GLN A 500 -13.57 13.15 -2.49
C GLN A 500 -13.82 12.33 -3.76
N THR A 501 -13.99 12.99 -4.90
CA THR A 501 -14.15 12.30 -6.19
C THR A 501 -12.96 11.36 -6.44
N LYS A 502 -13.24 10.08 -6.66
CA LYS A 502 -12.24 9.02 -6.91
C LYS A 502 -12.12 8.66 -8.38
N MET A 503 -13.16 8.92 -9.16
CA MET A 503 -13.27 8.46 -10.54
C MET A 503 -14.05 9.47 -11.40
N ALA A 504 -13.55 9.68 -12.62
CA ALA A 504 -14.36 10.22 -13.71
C ALA A 504 -14.61 9.12 -14.75
N VAL A 505 -15.87 8.96 -15.16
CA VAL A 505 -16.29 7.98 -16.17
C VAL A 505 -16.89 8.70 -17.35
N ILE A 506 -16.35 8.44 -18.54
CA ILE A 506 -16.85 8.97 -19.81
C ILE A 506 -17.37 7.80 -20.64
N LYS A 507 -18.69 7.68 -20.78
CA LYS A 507 -19.31 6.65 -21.62
C LYS A 507 -18.96 6.91 -23.08
N LEU A 508 -18.37 5.92 -23.74
CA LEU A 508 -18.01 5.97 -25.17
C LEU A 508 -19.08 5.32 -26.04
N SER A 509 -19.59 4.18 -25.60
CA SER A 509 -20.60 3.37 -26.32
C SER A 509 -21.48 2.61 -25.30
N PRO A 510 -22.45 1.79 -25.74
CA PRO A 510 -23.19 0.91 -24.82
C PRO A 510 -22.30 -0.06 -24.01
N THR A 511 -21.17 -0.48 -24.57
CA THR A 511 -20.27 -1.48 -23.96
C THR A 511 -18.91 -0.92 -23.52
N LYS A 512 -18.61 0.35 -23.80
CA LYS A 512 -17.31 0.96 -23.48
C LYS A 512 -17.41 2.26 -22.69
N ALA A 513 -16.47 2.45 -21.77
CA ALA A 513 -16.25 3.72 -21.07
C ALA A 513 -14.77 3.96 -20.79
N ILE A 514 -14.36 5.23 -20.80
CA ILE A 514 -13.07 5.64 -20.23
C ILE A 514 -13.27 5.83 -18.74
N VAL A 515 -12.34 5.29 -17.95
CA VAL A 515 -12.23 5.55 -16.53
C VAL A 515 -10.92 6.29 -16.27
N VAL A 516 -11.00 7.40 -15.55
CA VAL A 516 -9.85 8.19 -15.13
C VAL A 516 -9.77 8.19 -13.61
N GLU A 517 -8.59 7.86 -13.10
CA GLU A 517 -8.30 7.79 -11.67
C GLU A 517 -6.93 8.38 -11.34
N SER A 518 -6.69 8.60 -10.06
CA SER A 518 -5.39 9.08 -9.57
C SER A 518 -4.82 8.11 -8.55
N HIS A 519 -3.50 8.02 -8.52
CA HIS A 519 -2.76 7.18 -7.60
C HIS A 519 -1.70 8.00 -6.87
N GLY A 520 -1.38 7.61 -5.64
CA GLY A 520 -0.36 8.29 -4.85
C GLY A 520 0.16 7.49 -3.65
N ILE A 521 1.19 8.05 -3.01
CA ILE A 521 1.76 7.51 -1.76
C ILE A 521 0.87 7.90 -0.58
N ASP A 522 0.01 6.99 -0.14
CA ASP A 522 -0.92 7.22 0.97
C ASP A 522 -1.18 5.90 1.72
N LYS A 523 -2.22 5.84 2.58
CA LYS A 523 -2.49 4.71 3.49
C LYS A 523 -2.38 3.34 2.82
N TRP A 524 -3.00 3.17 1.64
CA TRP A 524 -3.10 1.87 0.97
C TRP A 524 -1.93 1.54 0.01
N SER A 525 -0.86 2.34 -0.01
CA SER A 525 0.40 2.04 -0.72
C SER A 525 1.65 2.15 0.15
N ASN A 526 1.53 2.62 1.40
CA ASN A 526 2.65 2.88 2.29
C ASN A 526 2.92 1.74 3.30
N PHE A 527 2.71 0.49 2.89
CA PHE A 527 2.99 -0.70 3.73
C PHE A 527 4.49 -1.03 3.82
N LYS A 528 5.28 -0.60 2.83
CA LYS A 528 6.74 -0.79 2.78
C LYS A 528 7.20 -2.26 2.89
N PHE A 529 6.40 -3.18 2.36
CA PHE A 529 6.67 -4.62 2.41
C PHE A 529 7.33 -5.11 1.12
N GLY A 530 8.24 -6.08 1.22
CA GLY A 530 8.93 -6.64 0.04
C GLY A 530 9.71 -5.61 -0.79
N ASP A 531 10.04 -4.45 -0.21
CA ASP A 531 10.58 -3.26 -0.90
C ASP A 531 9.71 -2.68 -2.01
N ARG A 532 8.40 -2.99 -1.97
CA ARG A 532 7.40 -2.45 -2.90
C ARG A 532 6.89 -1.14 -2.35
N GLU A 533 7.31 -0.07 -3.02
CA GLU A 533 6.85 1.28 -2.76
C GLU A 533 6.75 2.00 -4.10
N PHE A 534 5.85 2.98 -4.18
CA PHE A 534 5.90 3.90 -5.29
C PHE A 534 7.22 4.68 -5.27
N PRO A 535 7.73 5.11 -6.44
CA PRO A 535 8.90 5.97 -6.48
C PRO A 535 8.63 7.29 -5.73
N PRO A 536 9.66 7.93 -5.15
CA PRO A 536 9.47 9.18 -4.43
C PRO A 536 8.82 10.28 -5.30
N GLY A 537 7.84 10.99 -4.74
CA GLY A 537 7.08 12.03 -5.44
C GLY A 537 5.99 11.50 -6.38
N PHE A 538 5.63 10.22 -6.31
CA PHE A 538 4.57 9.63 -7.13
C PHE A 538 3.18 10.09 -6.69
N TYR A 539 2.61 10.98 -7.49
CA TYR A 539 1.21 11.40 -7.49
C TYR A 539 0.84 11.74 -8.92
N SER A 540 -0.09 10.98 -9.49
CA SER A 540 -0.30 11.00 -10.95
C SER A 540 -1.70 10.56 -11.34
N VAL A 541 -2.07 10.84 -12.57
CA VAL A 541 -3.32 10.42 -13.19
C VAL A 541 -3.07 9.26 -14.15
N MET A 542 -3.98 8.29 -14.13
CA MET A 542 -4.00 7.17 -15.06
C MET A 542 -5.39 7.03 -15.66
N ALA A 543 -5.47 6.45 -16.85
CA ALA A 543 -6.73 6.20 -17.54
C ALA A 543 -6.75 4.80 -18.15
N TYR A 544 -7.91 4.15 -18.12
CA TYR A 544 -8.15 2.87 -18.79
C TYR A 544 -9.49 2.88 -19.51
N VAL A 545 -9.64 1.98 -20.47
CA VAL A 545 -10.91 1.71 -21.14
C VAL A 545 -11.49 0.43 -20.58
N VAL A 546 -12.72 0.50 -20.08
CA VAL A 546 -13.56 -0.66 -19.79
C VAL A 546 -14.28 -1.06 -21.08
N ASP A 547 -14.31 -2.35 -21.38
CA ASP A 547 -14.98 -2.93 -22.54
C ASP A 547 -15.71 -4.22 -22.11
N LEU A 548 -17.04 -4.17 -22.06
CA LEU A 548 -17.85 -5.32 -21.65
C LEU A 548 -17.74 -6.50 -22.63
N ASP A 549 -17.44 -6.26 -23.91
CA ASP A 549 -17.30 -7.33 -24.90
C ASP A 549 -16.03 -8.17 -24.68
N LYS A 550 -15.13 -7.67 -23.82
CA LYS A 550 -13.92 -8.33 -23.35
C LYS A 550 -14.07 -8.94 -21.95
N ALA A 551 -15.29 -9.04 -21.42
CA ALA A 551 -15.60 -9.63 -20.12
C ALA A 551 -15.46 -11.16 -20.09
N SER A 552 -14.24 -11.66 -20.30
CA SER A 552 -13.88 -13.07 -20.29
C SER A 552 -12.95 -13.41 -19.13
N ARG A 553 -12.78 -14.71 -18.85
CA ARG A 553 -11.85 -15.16 -17.82
C ARG A 553 -10.42 -14.79 -18.26
N PRO A 554 -9.59 -14.18 -17.40
CA PRO A 554 -8.19 -13.91 -17.71
C PRO A 554 -7.46 -15.19 -18.12
N PRO A 555 -6.49 -15.10 -19.05
CA PRO A 555 -5.78 -16.27 -19.51
C PRO A 555 -4.75 -16.70 -18.47
N GLY A 556 -4.46 -17.98 -18.49
CA GLY A 556 -3.31 -18.51 -17.80
C GLY A 556 -2.96 -19.87 -18.34
N SER A 557 -1.80 -20.33 -17.91
CA SER A 557 -1.26 -21.62 -18.28
C SER A 557 -1.92 -22.72 -17.44
N SER A 558 -1.87 -23.96 -17.93
CA SER A 558 -2.40 -25.12 -17.21
C SER A 558 -1.74 -25.33 -15.84
N ASP A 559 -0.49 -24.90 -15.66
CA ASP A 559 0.24 -24.95 -14.39
C ASP A 559 -0.30 -23.98 -13.31
N GLY A 560 -1.25 -23.11 -13.68
CA GLY A 560 -1.83 -22.09 -12.80
C GLY A 560 -1.07 -20.77 -12.80
N SER A 561 -0.03 -20.62 -13.62
CA SER A 561 0.60 -19.33 -13.86
C SER A 561 -0.31 -18.42 -14.66
N SER A 562 -0.30 -17.14 -14.30
CA SER A 562 -1.06 -16.09 -14.98
C SER A 562 -0.32 -15.60 -16.23
N SER A 563 -1.08 -15.19 -17.24
CA SER A 563 -0.52 -14.53 -18.43
C SER A 563 -0.98 -13.09 -18.59
N TRP A 564 -0.21 -12.31 -19.35
CA TRP A 564 -0.55 -10.95 -19.75
C TRP A 564 -1.83 -10.93 -20.58
N ASN A 565 -2.65 -9.91 -20.39
CA ASN A 565 -3.95 -9.78 -21.04
C ASN A 565 -4.26 -8.36 -21.51
N ASP A 566 -3.28 -7.46 -21.58
CA ASP A 566 -3.53 -6.04 -21.90
C ASP A 566 -4.23 -5.83 -23.26
N ASP A 567 -4.16 -6.77 -24.20
CA ASP A 567 -4.86 -6.64 -25.49
C ASP A 567 -6.36 -7.01 -25.42
N TRP A 568 -6.78 -7.72 -24.38
CA TRP A 568 -8.09 -8.38 -24.35
C TRP A 568 -8.76 -8.44 -22.98
N ALA A 569 -8.13 -7.92 -21.94
CA ALA A 569 -8.75 -7.74 -20.64
C ALA A 569 -10.01 -6.88 -20.76
N TRP A 570 -10.97 -7.10 -19.85
CA TRP A 570 -12.18 -6.29 -19.76
C TRP A 570 -11.89 -4.82 -19.43
N ALA A 571 -10.71 -4.51 -18.90
CA ALA A 571 -10.18 -3.15 -18.78
C ALA A 571 -8.70 -3.08 -19.16
N VAL A 572 -8.28 -2.00 -19.81
CA VAL A 572 -6.90 -1.84 -20.33
C VAL A 572 -6.38 -0.42 -20.12
N TRP A 573 -5.21 -0.29 -19.48
CA TRP A 573 -4.52 0.99 -19.32
C TRP A 573 -4.16 1.65 -20.64
N GLN A 574 -4.31 2.96 -20.69
CA GLN A 574 -4.00 3.78 -21.86
C GLN A 574 -2.66 4.50 -21.66
N LYS A 575 -1.86 4.57 -22.73
CA LYS A 575 -0.57 5.26 -22.70
C LYS A 575 -0.75 6.77 -22.70
N VAL A 576 0.17 7.47 -22.03
CA VAL A 576 0.27 8.92 -22.10
C VAL A 576 0.60 9.34 -23.53
N ASN A 577 -0.13 10.32 -24.05
CA ASN A 577 0.11 10.89 -25.38
C ASN A 577 1.48 11.60 -25.40
N GLY A 578 2.32 11.26 -26.39
CA GLY A 578 3.68 11.78 -26.50
C GLY A 578 4.74 11.03 -25.69
N GLY A 579 4.35 9.99 -24.92
CA GLY A 579 5.26 9.16 -24.12
C GLY A 579 5.51 9.68 -22.70
N SER A 580 6.35 8.98 -21.94
CA SER A 580 6.62 9.30 -20.54
C SER A 580 7.36 10.64 -20.34
N SER A 581 6.82 11.46 -19.44
CA SER A 581 7.43 12.70 -18.92
C SER A 581 7.99 12.56 -17.51
N ASN A 582 8.10 11.35 -16.97
CA ASN A 582 8.51 11.09 -15.58
C ASN A 582 9.66 10.07 -15.51
N GLY A 583 10.19 9.86 -14.31
CA GLY A 583 11.24 8.87 -14.01
C GLY A 583 10.74 7.70 -13.16
N PHE A 584 9.46 7.33 -13.28
CA PHE A 584 8.85 6.25 -12.51
C PHE A 584 9.11 4.88 -13.16
N ASP A 585 10.39 4.57 -13.34
CA ASP A 585 10.89 3.40 -14.10
C ASP A 585 10.68 2.08 -13.34
N ILE A 586 9.42 1.62 -13.31
CA ILE A 586 9.03 0.34 -12.76
C ILE A 586 8.71 -0.59 -13.92
N SER A 587 9.50 -1.64 -14.08
CA SER A 587 9.18 -2.70 -15.03
C SER A 587 7.93 -3.43 -14.57
N ILE A 588 6.95 -3.50 -15.48
CA ILE A 588 5.71 -4.24 -15.27
C ILE A 588 5.79 -5.61 -15.95
N GLY A 589 6.96 -6.04 -16.45
CA GLY A 589 7.08 -7.25 -17.27
C GLY A 589 6.69 -7.00 -18.73
N ASP A 590 6.96 -7.99 -19.60
CA ASP A 590 6.65 -7.93 -21.04
C ASP A 590 7.21 -6.68 -21.76
N GLY A 591 8.37 -6.19 -21.31
CA GLY A 591 8.99 -4.97 -21.85
C GLY A 591 8.25 -3.66 -21.52
N LYS A 592 7.20 -3.71 -20.68
CA LYS A 592 6.40 -2.53 -20.30
C LYS A 592 7.01 -1.83 -19.09
N ASN A 593 6.83 -0.51 -19.05
CA ASN A 593 7.23 0.36 -17.97
C ASN A 593 6.03 1.18 -17.49
N LEU A 594 5.82 1.23 -16.18
CA LEU A 594 4.74 2.00 -15.56
C LEU A 594 4.76 3.47 -16.01
N ALA A 595 5.96 4.05 -16.18
CA ALA A 595 6.16 5.45 -16.56
C ALA A 595 5.38 5.87 -17.82
N ASP A 596 5.16 4.95 -18.77
CA ASP A 596 4.48 5.22 -20.04
C ASP A 596 2.95 5.39 -19.91
N TYR A 597 2.38 5.03 -18.76
CA TYR A 597 0.93 5.02 -18.50
C TYR A 597 0.51 6.01 -17.42
N VAL A 598 1.48 6.76 -16.91
CA VAL A 598 1.33 7.66 -15.76
C VAL A 598 1.48 9.10 -16.22
N ALA A 599 0.37 9.84 -16.25
CA ALA A 599 0.37 11.24 -16.62
C ALA A 599 0.67 12.12 -15.41
N VAL A 600 1.64 13.03 -15.56
CA VAL A 600 1.95 14.08 -14.58
C VAL A 600 1.49 15.44 -15.09
N LEU A 601 1.62 16.50 -14.28
CA LEU A 601 1.18 17.85 -14.65
C LEU A 601 1.67 18.27 -16.05
N GLY A 602 0.72 18.58 -16.93
CA GLY A 602 0.94 19.02 -18.31
C GLY A 602 0.78 17.91 -19.36
N ASP A 603 0.86 16.63 -18.96
CA ASP A 603 0.64 15.50 -19.86
C ASP A 603 -0.84 15.30 -20.17
N SER A 604 -1.12 14.47 -21.18
CA SER A 604 -2.49 14.13 -21.55
C SER A 604 -2.63 12.71 -22.07
N PHE A 605 -3.84 12.17 -22.01
CA PHE A 605 -4.28 11.01 -22.77
C PHE A 605 -5.15 11.47 -23.94
N ILE A 606 -5.08 10.76 -25.06
CA ILE A 606 -6.04 10.89 -26.18
C ILE A 606 -6.61 9.49 -26.41
N ILE A 607 -7.89 9.31 -26.08
CA ILE A 607 -8.56 8.01 -26.09
C ILE A 607 -9.88 8.14 -26.85
N GLU A 608 -10.00 7.47 -28.00
CA GLU A 608 -11.21 7.48 -28.84
C GLU A 608 -11.81 8.90 -29.08
N GLY A 609 -10.95 9.91 -29.31
CA GLY A 609 -11.35 11.31 -29.58
C GLY A 609 -11.62 12.16 -28.33
N ILE A 610 -11.37 11.63 -27.14
CA ILE A 610 -11.46 12.34 -25.86
C ILE A 610 -10.05 12.65 -25.35
N LYS A 611 -9.81 13.92 -25.04
CA LYS A 611 -8.58 14.42 -24.43
C LYS A 611 -8.76 14.53 -22.92
N ILE A 612 -7.83 13.96 -22.16
CA ILE A 612 -7.75 14.10 -20.69
C ILE A 612 -6.38 14.68 -20.35
N LYS A 613 -6.32 15.93 -19.93
CA LYS A 613 -5.06 16.62 -19.63
C LYS A 613 -4.90 16.85 -18.13
N VAL A 614 -3.73 16.58 -17.57
CA VAL A 614 -3.43 16.95 -16.18
C VAL A 614 -3.06 18.43 -16.14
N VAL A 615 -3.85 19.23 -15.42
CA VAL A 615 -3.74 20.70 -15.36
C VAL A 615 -3.40 21.23 -13.96
N GLY A 616 -3.42 20.37 -12.94
CA GLY A 616 -2.98 20.73 -11.59
C GLY A 616 -2.43 19.52 -10.82
N THR A 617 -1.48 19.78 -9.93
CA THR A 617 -0.93 18.81 -8.98
C THR A 617 -0.73 19.48 -7.63
N GLY A 618 -0.74 18.71 -6.55
CA GLY A 618 -0.60 19.18 -5.18
C GLY A 618 -1.21 18.18 -4.20
N ASP A 619 -2.12 18.62 -3.34
CA ASP A 619 -2.89 17.68 -2.50
C ASP A 619 -3.70 16.68 -3.35
N TYR A 620 -4.11 17.08 -4.54
CA TYR A 620 -4.91 16.33 -5.49
C TYR A 620 -4.42 16.59 -6.91
N GLU A 621 -4.62 15.61 -7.79
CA GLU A 621 -4.41 15.82 -9.22
C GLU A 621 -5.66 16.42 -9.83
N THR A 622 -5.49 17.39 -10.72
CA THR A 622 -6.60 18.08 -11.41
C THR A 622 -6.48 17.85 -12.89
N ILE A 623 -7.57 17.40 -13.52
CA ILE A 623 -7.67 17.07 -14.93
C ILE A 623 -8.64 18.01 -15.65
N GLU A 624 -8.38 18.24 -16.92
CA GLU A 624 -9.33 18.82 -17.88
C GLU A 624 -9.73 17.74 -18.87
N ILE A 625 -11.02 17.50 -19.03
CA ILE A 625 -11.58 16.55 -19.99
C ILE A 625 -12.29 17.33 -21.09
N SER A 626 -11.94 17.08 -22.35
CA SER A 626 -12.55 17.72 -23.52
C SER A 626 -12.60 16.75 -24.70
N LYS A 627 -13.28 17.14 -25.77
CA LYS A 627 -13.07 16.52 -27.09
C LYS A 627 -11.69 16.95 -27.61
N ASP A 628 -10.96 16.04 -28.27
CA ASP A 628 -9.63 16.33 -28.84
C ASP A 628 -9.72 17.10 -30.17
#